data_AF-A0A351FQL8-F1
#
_entry.id   AF-A0A351FQL8-F1
#
_cell.length_a   1.000
_cell.length_b   1.000
_cell.length_c   1.000
_cell.angle_alpha   90.00
_cell.angle_beta   90.00
_cell.angle_gamma   90.00
#
_symmetry.space_group_name_H-M   'P 1'
#
loop_
_entity.id
_entity.type
_entity.pdbx_description
1 polymer ?
#
loop_
_entity_poly.entity_id
_entity_poly.type
_entity_poly.pdbx_seq_one_letter_code
_entity_poly.pdbx_strand_id
1 'polypeptide(L)'
;TLTEVTGDDNVLRNIRVRYSEGPGLTVAGKRNLIENCLIQEIDWHGLDYGYGIDLLAATPVTVRRVTLDHCGGSEGLRLANHGPSLVEHCHLHHCGLRQSDGAIIQVSTAGATGTEIRFNWIHDHNAFHWGGNGIRGDDQSRGLAIHHNVIWNCREKGIVTKGDQHRVYHNSCFNNPKIDILIPRNRLPGKPKELAMQNRRTEVYNNLGAVTGSWFWEKRKLPPLGKHSNNQAAENRFFRDVVTQDFRLKPNAPPVDAGKVIKGISEKHQGTGPDLGAHEADASHWKAGYEVP
;
A
#
# COMPACT_ATOMS: atom_id res chain seq x y z
N THR A 1 11.31 -7.15 24.03
CA THR A 1 11.22 -8.39 23.25
C THR A 1 11.62 -8.04 21.85
N LEU A 2 12.83 -8.40 21.41
CA LEU A 2 13.27 -8.18 20.03
C LEU A 2 12.97 -9.48 19.27
N THR A 3 11.99 -9.46 18.36
CA THR A 3 11.70 -10.62 17.51
C THR A 3 12.53 -10.47 16.24
N GLU A 4 13.78 -10.89 16.30
CA GLU A 4 14.67 -10.92 15.14
C GLU A 4 14.74 -12.35 14.57
N VAL A 5 14.53 -12.47 13.27
CA VAL A 5 14.71 -13.73 12.54
C VAL A 5 15.80 -13.54 11.49
N THR A 6 16.86 -14.33 11.64
CA THR A 6 17.96 -14.40 10.68
C THR A 6 17.95 -15.75 9.97
N GLY A 7 18.33 -15.76 8.69
CA GLY A 7 18.39 -16.96 7.87
C GLY A 7 17.35 -17.02 6.75
N ASP A 8 17.41 -18.10 5.99
CA ASP A 8 16.59 -18.33 4.80
C ASP A 8 15.46 -19.32 5.09
N ASP A 9 14.38 -19.26 4.31
CA ASP A 9 13.28 -20.24 4.26
C ASP A 9 12.55 -20.43 5.61
N ASN A 10 12.55 -19.42 6.47
CA ASN A 10 11.82 -19.43 7.74
C ASN A 10 10.32 -19.22 7.53
N VAL A 11 9.52 -19.81 8.43
CA VAL A 11 8.07 -19.61 8.48
C VAL A 11 7.68 -19.11 9.86
N LEU A 12 7.21 -17.86 9.90
CA LEU A 12 6.59 -17.25 11.07
C LEU A 12 5.08 -17.31 10.88
N ARG A 13 4.40 -18.13 11.68
CA ARG A 13 2.96 -18.34 11.54
C ARG A 13 2.23 -18.36 12.87
N ASN A 14 1.05 -17.72 12.93
CA ASN A 14 0.17 -17.71 14.11
C ASN A 14 0.84 -17.08 15.35
N ILE A 15 1.70 -16.08 15.13
CA ILE A 15 2.46 -15.41 16.19
C ILE A 15 1.75 -14.11 16.59
N ARG A 16 1.82 -13.78 17.88
CA ARG A 16 1.40 -12.48 18.41
C ARG A 16 2.61 -11.78 19.04
N VAL A 17 2.95 -10.60 18.55
CA VAL A 17 3.95 -9.71 19.17
C VAL A 17 3.23 -8.46 19.66
N ARG A 18 3.38 -8.16 20.95
CA ARG A 18 2.67 -7.04 21.58
C ARG A 18 3.52 -6.28 22.58
N TYR A 19 3.21 -5.00 22.75
CA TYR A 19 3.71 -4.16 23.85
C TYR A 19 5.24 -4.07 23.88
N SER A 20 5.85 -3.83 22.73
CA SER A 20 7.31 -3.70 22.60
C SER A 20 7.69 -2.26 22.26
N GLU A 21 8.71 -1.73 22.92
CA GLU A 21 9.33 -0.45 22.54
C GLU A 21 10.30 -0.59 21.34
N GLY A 22 10.77 -1.81 21.07
CA GLY A 22 11.61 -2.10 19.89
C GLY A 22 10.78 -2.53 18.68
N PRO A 23 11.42 -3.00 17.60
CA PRO A 23 10.69 -3.45 16.44
C PRO A 23 9.77 -4.63 16.76
N GLY A 24 8.59 -4.65 16.14
CA GLY A 24 7.62 -5.73 16.31
C GLY A 24 8.14 -7.02 15.69
N LEU A 25 8.72 -6.91 14.50
CA LEU A 25 9.40 -8.01 13.83
C LEU A 25 10.51 -7.46 12.94
N THR A 26 11.71 -8.02 13.05
CA THR A 26 12.81 -7.78 12.11
C THR A 26 13.16 -9.10 11.43
N VAL A 27 13.16 -9.12 10.10
CA VAL A 27 13.52 -10.31 9.32
C VAL A 27 14.64 -10.01 8.34
N ALA A 28 15.65 -10.87 8.32
CA ALA A 28 16.73 -10.89 7.35
C ALA A 28 16.74 -12.22 6.58
N GLY A 29 17.54 -12.30 5.52
CA GLY A 29 17.69 -13.52 4.72
C GLY A 29 16.58 -13.70 3.70
N LYS A 30 16.48 -14.89 3.10
CA LYS A 30 15.71 -15.09 1.85
C LYS A 30 14.51 -15.99 1.98
N ARG A 31 13.48 -15.73 1.17
CA ARG A 31 12.31 -16.60 0.99
C ARG A 31 11.55 -16.89 2.30
N ASN A 32 11.59 -15.95 3.23
CA ASN A 32 10.87 -16.07 4.48
C ASN A 32 9.36 -15.82 4.26
N LEU A 33 8.54 -16.52 5.04
CA LEU A 33 7.08 -16.38 5.08
C LEU A 33 6.65 -15.84 6.44
N ILE A 34 5.93 -14.72 6.44
CA ILE A 34 5.25 -14.16 7.60
C ILE A 34 3.75 -14.29 7.35
N GLU A 35 3.06 -15.11 8.13
CA GLU A 35 1.68 -15.48 7.87
C GLU A 35 0.81 -15.47 9.12
N ASN A 36 -0.38 -14.88 9.04
CA ASN A 36 -1.36 -14.93 10.11
C ASN A 36 -0.76 -14.49 11.46
N CYS A 37 -0.09 -13.34 11.45
CA CYS A 37 0.55 -12.77 12.63
C CYS A 37 -0.16 -11.49 13.06
N LEU A 38 -0.24 -11.27 14.37
CA LEU A 38 -0.70 -10.02 14.95
C LEU A 38 0.49 -9.29 15.58
N ILE A 39 0.74 -8.08 15.13
CA ILE A 39 1.76 -7.19 15.65
C ILE A 39 1.01 -5.96 16.14
N GLN A 40 1.05 -5.70 17.44
CA GLN A 40 0.17 -4.70 18.03
C GLN A 40 0.92 -3.87 19.07
N GLU A 41 0.69 -2.57 19.09
CA GLU A 41 1.15 -1.68 20.15
C GLU A 41 2.68 -1.72 20.28
N ILE A 42 3.34 -1.28 19.20
CA ILE A 42 4.79 -1.35 19.00
C ILE A 42 5.40 0.05 18.88
N ASP A 43 6.63 0.20 19.36
CA ASP A 43 7.48 1.37 19.16
C ASP A 43 6.82 2.67 19.67
N TRP A 44 6.30 2.66 20.89
CA TRP A 44 5.54 3.77 21.47
C TRP A 44 6.32 5.08 21.56
N HIS A 45 7.64 4.98 21.71
CA HIS A 45 8.52 6.14 21.75
C HIS A 45 9.04 6.57 20.37
N GLY A 46 8.79 5.81 19.30
CA GLY A 46 9.29 6.12 17.97
C GLY A 46 10.82 6.05 17.91
N LEU A 47 11.41 4.99 18.45
CA LEU A 47 12.84 4.82 18.66
C LEU A 47 13.65 4.85 17.36
N ASP A 48 13.09 4.36 16.24
CA ASP A 48 13.70 4.44 14.91
C ASP A 48 12.64 4.30 13.80
N TYR A 49 13.06 4.47 12.56
CA TYR A 49 12.22 4.35 11.37
C TYR A 49 11.99 2.88 11.00
N GLY A 50 10.72 2.47 10.87
CA GLY A 50 10.37 1.13 10.38
C GLY A 50 10.23 0.04 11.42
N TYR A 51 10.08 0.39 12.69
CA TYR A 51 9.96 -0.57 13.78
C TYR A 51 8.58 -1.26 13.89
N GLY A 52 7.65 -1.05 12.97
CA GLY A 52 6.48 -1.94 12.89
C GLY A 52 6.90 -3.35 12.47
N ILE A 53 7.31 -3.48 11.21
CA ILE A 53 7.81 -4.70 10.58
C ILE A 53 8.97 -4.31 9.66
N ASP A 54 10.20 -4.60 10.09
CA ASP A 54 11.40 -4.29 9.32
C ASP A 54 11.86 -5.50 8.50
N LEU A 55 11.72 -5.40 7.18
CA LEU A 55 12.13 -6.40 6.22
C LEU A 55 13.19 -5.85 5.25
N LEU A 56 13.91 -4.79 5.60
CA LEU A 56 14.94 -4.19 4.74
C LEU A 56 16.09 -5.15 4.40
N ALA A 57 16.38 -6.10 5.28
CA ALA A 57 17.40 -7.11 5.10
C ALA A 57 16.85 -8.43 4.52
N ALA A 58 15.55 -8.52 4.22
CA ALA A 58 14.90 -9.73 3.70
C ALA A 58 14.78 -9.73 2.17
N THR A 59 14.94 -10.87 1.49
CA THR A 59 14.89 -10.91 0.02
C THR A 59 14.67 -12.29 -0.62
N PRO A 60 13.62 -12.51 -1.42
CA PRO A 60 12.28 -11.91 -1.32
C PRO A 60 11.56 -12.40 -0.05
N VAL A 61 10.47 -11.72 0.32
CA VAL A 61 9.64 -12.10 1.47
C VAL A 61 8.16 -12.17 1.07
N THR A 62 7.42 -13.11 1.66
CA THR A 62 5.96 -13.14 1.58
C THR A 62 5.38 -12.75 2.92
N VAL A 63 4.55 -11.70 2.93
CA VAL A 63 3.79 -11.24 4.09
C VAL A 63 2.32 -11.42 3.77
N ARG A 64 1.60 -12.23 4.54
CA ARG A 64 0.17 -12.46 4.30
C ARG A 64 -0.66 -12.60 5.56
N ARG A 65 -1.90 -12.07 5.55
CA ARG A 65 -2.79 -12.13 6.72
C ARG A 65 -2.16 -11.57 7.99
N VAL A 66 -1.39 -10.48 7.86
CA VAL A 66 -0.77 -9.82 9.01
C VAL A 66 -1.61 -8.63 9.43
N THR A 67 -1.92 -8.52 10.72
CA THR A 67 -2.42 -7.27 11.29
C THR A 67 -1.28 -6.54 11.98
N LEU A 68 -1.05 -5.28 11.58
CA LEU A 68 -0.25 -4.31 12.33
C LEU A 68 -1.20 -3.27 12.90
N ASP A 69 -1.35 -3.23 14.22
CA ASP A 69 -2.27 -2.35 14.93
C ASP A 69 -1.50 -1.46 15.90
N HIS A 70 -1.42 -0.17 15.61
CA HIS A 70 -0.67 0.84 16.38
C HIS A 70 0.86 0.65 16.36
N CYS A 71 1.54 1.58 15.69
CA CYS A 71 3.01 1.67 15.68
C CYS A 71 3.47 3.14 15.72
N GLY A 72 4.46 3.47 16.55
CA GLY A 72 5.02 4.83 16.59
C GLY A 72 5.88 5.20 15.38
N GLY A 73 6.60 4.22 14.83
CA GLY A 73 7.48 4.37 13.67
C GLY A 73 6.77 4.91 12.42
N SER A 74 7.50 5.70 11.63
CA SER A 74 7.00 6.37 10.43
C SER A 74 6.59 5.39 9.34
N GLU A 75 7.26 4.24 9.26
CA GLU A 75 6.90 3.12 8.42
C GLU A 75 6.32 1.96 9.20
N GLY A 76 5.19 1.44 8.74
CA GLY A 76 4.56 0.26 9.34
C GLY A 76 5.27 -1.03 8.93
N LEU A 77 5.52 -1.20 7.64
CA LEU A 77 6.15 -2.35 7.02
C LEU A 77 7.12 -1.85 5.95
N ARG A 78 8.40 -2.13 6.12
CA ARG A 78 9.45 -1.77 5.17
C ARG A 78 9.89 -2.99 4.38
N LEU A 79 9.86 -2.92 3.06
CA LEU A 79 10.36 -3.96 2.17
C LEU A 79 11.76 -3.62 1.67
N ALA A 80 12.61 -4.65 1.59
CA ALA A 80 13.91 -4.56 0.96
C ALA A 80 13.84 -4.32 -0.55
N ASN A 81 15.01 -3.96 -1.08
CA ASN A 81 15.19 -3.54 -2.46
C ASN A 81 15.87 -4.62 -3.31
N HIS A 82 15.62 -5.90 -3.01
CA HIS A 82 16.40 -6.99 -3.57
C HIS A 82 15.50 -8.12 -4.09
N GLY A 83 14.51 -7.83 -4.93
CA GLY A 83 13.70 -8.83 -5.60
C GLY A 83 12.19 -8.71 -5.34
N PRO A 84 11.40 -9.61 -5.93
CA PRO A 84 9.94 -9.53 -5.92
C PRO A 84 9.37 -10.08 -4.61
N SER A 85 8.97 -9.18 -3.71
CA SER A 85 8.24 -9.56 -2.49
C SER A 85 6.72 -9.57 -2.73
N LEU A 86 5.98 -10.24 -1.86
CA LEU A 86 4.51 -10.26 -1.89
C LEU A 86 3.98 -9.78 -0.54
N VAL A 87 3.07 -8.80 -0.57
CA VAL A 87 2.30 -8.36 0.60
C VAL A 87 0.82 -8.47 0.28
N GLU A 88 0.12 -9.42 0.91
CA GLU A 88 -1.28 -9.69 0.60
C GLU A 88 -2.20 -9.95 1.80
N HIS A 89 -3.45 -9.51 1.71
CA HIS A 89 -4.44 -9.74 2.77
C HIS A 89 -3.98 -9.22 4.15
N CYS A 90 -3.15 -8.19 4.21
CA CYS A 90 -2.70 -7.57 5.46
C CYS A 90 -3.60 -6.39 5.85
N HIS A 91 -3.81 -6.22 7.16
CA HIS A 91 -4.53 -5.09 7.74
C HIS A 91 -3.55 -4.26 8.57
N LEU A 92 -3.04 -3.17 7.98
CA LEU A 92 -1.94 -2.39 8.55
C LEU A 92 -2.42 -0.98 8.85
N HIS A 93 -2.47 -0.59 10.12
CA HIS A 93 -3.14 0.64 10.51
C HIS A 93 -2.62 1.29 11.79
N HIS A 94 -3.01 2.56 11.99
CA HIS A 94 -2.58 3.40 13.13
C HIS A 94 -1.05 3.51 13.27
N CYS A 95 -0.32 3.66 12.16
CA CYS A 95 1.14 3.81 12.18
C CYS A 95 1.58 5.28 12.09
N GLY A 96 2.86 5.55 12.35
CA GLY A 96 3.42 6.90 12.26
C GLY A 96 3.03 7.82 13.42
N LEU A 97 2.68 7.26 14.58
CA LEU A 97 2.12 8.04 15.68
C LEU A 97 3.13 9.02 16.33
N ARG A 98 4.43 8.84 16.09
CA ARG A 98 5.50 9.60 16.76
C ARG A 98 6.57 10.19 15.83
N GLN A 99 6.48 9.94 14.52
CA GLN A 99 7.53 10.30 13.56
C GLN A 99 7.00 11.05 12.33
N SER A 100 7.92 11.58 11.52
CA SER A 100 7.65 12.28 10.26
C SER A 100 8.13 11.47 9.06
N ASP A 101 7.66 11.84 7.86
CA ASP A 101 7.92 11.08 6.62
C ASP A 101 7.35 9.64 6.71
N GLY A 102 7.53 8.81 5.70
CA GLY A 102 7.18 7.40 5.76
C GLY A 102 5.82 7.04 5.18
N ALA A 103 5.60 5.73 5.11
CA ALA A 103 4.38 5.10 4.64
C ALA A 103 4.08 3.82 5.41
N ILE A 104 2.82 3.41 5.52
CA ILE A 104 2.49 2.12 6.15
C ILE A 104 3.17 0.97 5.40
N ILE A 105 3.07 0.91 4.07
CA ILE A 105 3.92 0.03 3.27
C ILE A 105 4.93 0.89 2.52
N GLN A 106 6.20 0.65 2.80
CA GLN A 106 7.29 1.37 2.16
C GLN A 106 8.19 0.41 1.38
N VAL A 107 8.32 0.69 0.09
CA VAL A 107 9.23 -0.02 -0.82
C VAL A 107 10.26 0.97 -1.32
N SER A 108 11.55 0.66 -1.17
CA SER A 108 12.62 1.57 -1.56
C SER A 108 13.25 1.16 -2.91
N THR A 109 13.62 2.15 -3.74
CA THR A 109 14.51 2.01 -4.92
C THR A 109 14.12 0.97 -6.00
N ALA A 110 14.91 0.89 -7.07
CA ALA A 110 14.61 0.10 -8.28
C ALA A 110 14.67 -1.43 -8.07
N GLY A 111 15.40 -1.91 -7.07
CA GLY A 111 15.66 -3.35 -6.91
C GLY A 111 14.48 -4.15 -6.36
N ALA A 112 13.37 -3.50 -5.98
CA ALA A 112 12.10 -4.15 -5.62
C ALA A 112 11.21 -4.49 -6.84
N THR A 113 11.76 -4.43 -8.06
CA THR A 113 11.02 -4.74 -9.30
C THR A 113 10.36 -6.11 -9.21
N GLY A 114 9.07 -6.17 -9.57
CA GLY A 114 8.25 -7.39 -9.48
C GLY A 114 7.56 -7.58 -8.13
N THR A 115 7.79 -6.71 -7.14
CA THR A 115 7.03 -6.73 -5.87
C THR A 115 5.55 -6.47 -6.13
N GLU A 116 4.69 -7.27 -5.49
CA GLU A 116 3.24 -7.21 -5.58
C GLU A 116 2.63 -6.88 -4.21
N ILE A 117 1.81 -5.84 -4.16
CA ILE A 117 1.09 -5.38 -2.97
C ILE A 117 -0.40 -5.40 -3.29
N ARG A 118 -1.13 -6.36 -2.70
CA ARG A 118 -2.52 -6.62 -3.09
C ARG A 118 -3.46 -7.01 -1.98
N PHE A 119 -4.76 -6.73 -2.14
CA PHE A 119 -5.79 -7.18 -1.19
C PHE A 119 -5.53 -6.75 0.26
N ASN A 120 -4.85 -5.62 0.48
CA ASN A 120 -4.55 -5.11 1.83
C ASN A 120 -5.54 -4.02 2.24
N TRP A 121 -5.78 -3.90 3.54
CA TRP A 121 -6.45 -2.76 4.16
C TRP A 121 -5.41 -1.91 4.88
N ILE A 122 -5.30 -0.63 4.50
CA ILE A 122 -4.25 0.27 4.98
C ILE A 122 -4.88 1.59 5.41
N HIS A 123 -4.77 1.97 6.68
CA HIS A 123 -5.43 3.20 7.12
C HIS A 123 -4.87 3.85 8.37
N ASP A 124 -5.30 5.10 8.60
CA ASP A 124 -4.94 5.89 9.77
C ASP A 124 -3.41 6.05 9.94
N HIS A 125 -2.74 6.47 8.86
CA HIS A 125 -1.31 6.82 8.92
C HIS A 125 -1.14 8.27 9.34
N ASN A 126 -0.51 8.49 10.50
CA ASN A 126 -0.49 9.78 11.17
C ASN A 126 0.88 10.46 11.18
N ALA A 127 1.89 9.89 10.51
CA ALA A 127 3.20 10.50 10.44
C ALA A 127 3.09 11.93 9.90
N PHE A 128 3.85 12.87 10.44
CA PHE A 128 3.71 14.30 10.13
C PHE A 128 4.68 14.77 9.02
N HIS A 129 4.57 16.05 8.66
CA HIS A 129 5.26 16.67 7.51
C HIS A 129 4.97 15.99 6.17
N TRP A 130 5.96 15.33 5.56
CA TRP A 130 5.84 14.64 4.27
C TRP A 130 5.43 13.17 4.41
N GLY A 131 5.22 12.72 5.66
CA GLY A 131 4.75 11.39 6.04
C GLY A 131 3.24 11.36 6.19
N GLY A 132 2.66 10.17 6.25
CA GLY A 132 1.20 10.02 6.18
C GLY A 132 0.75 9.24 4.96
N ASN A 133 1.63 8.45 4.33
CA ASN A 133 1.32 7.74 3.10
C ASN A 133 0.82 6.32 3.42
N GLY A 134 -0.17 5.82 2.69
CA GLY A 134 -0.60 4.42 2.80
C GLY A 134 0.45 3.48 2.20
N ILE A 135 0.62 3.55 0.87
CA ILE A 135 1.64 2.79 0.13
C ILE A 135 2.60 3.76 -0.56
N ARG A 136 3.91 3.56 -0.37
CA ARG A 136 4.97 4.32 -1.04
C ARG A 136 5.92 3.39 -1.81
N GLY A 137 5.94 3.56 -3.13
CA GLY A 137 7.13 3.27 -3.93
C GLY A 137 8.04 4.49 -3.89
N ASP A 138 9.14 4.41 -3.15
CA ASP A 138 10.00 5.56 -2.87
C ASP A 138 10.94 5.89 -4.05
N ASP A 139 11.83 6.87 -3.85
CA ASP A 139 12.67 7.44 -4.90
C ASP A 139 13.31 6.36 -5.80
N GLN A 140 13.08 6.48 -7.10
CA GLN A 140 13.54 5.57 -8.15
C GLN A 140 12.97 4.14 -8.12
N SER A 141 11.88 3.87 -7.41
CA SER A 141 11.25 2.55 -7.45
C SER A 141 10.87 2.12 -8.87
N ARG A 142 10.85 0.82 -9.14
CA ARG A 142 10.54 0.29 -10.48
C ARG A 142 9.64 -0.92 -10.38
N GLY A 143 8.74 -1.07 -11.35
CA GLY A 143 8.11 -2.36 -11.61
C GLY A 143 7.22 -2.90 -10.49
N LEU A 144 6.68 -2.05 -9.62
CA LEU A 144 5.74 -2.47 -8.56
C LEU A 144 4.36 -2.78 -9.16
N ALA A 145 3.71 -3.83 -8.68
CA ALA A 145 2.30 -4.09 -8.90
C ALA A 145 1.52 -3.77 -7.62
N ILE A 146 0.65 -2.76 -7.67
CA ILE A 146 -0.14 -2.29 -6.53
C ILE A 146 -1.60 -2.37 -6.93
N HIS A 147 -2.33 -3.36 -6.43
CA HIS A 147 -3.73 -3.52 -6.84
C HIS A 147 -4.67 -4.13 -5.82
N HIS A 148 -5.95 -3.81 -5.93
CA HIS A 148 -6.98 -4.34 -5.03
C HIS A 148 -6.73 -4.04 -3.56
N ASN A 149 -6.06 -2.94 -3.24
CA ASN A 149 -5.90 -2.47 -1.87
C ASN A 149 -7.01 -1.46 -1.54
N VAL A 150 -7.46 -1.46 -0.28
CA VAL A 150 -8.35 -0.44 0.28
C VAL A 150 -7.51 0.46 1.18
N ILE A 151 -7.41 1.74 0.84
CA ILE A 151 -6.58 2.72 1.57
C ILE A 151 -7.40 3.95 1.96
N TRP A 152 -7.43 4.28 3.25
CA TRP A 152 -8.18 5.45 3.72
C TRP A 152 -7.54 6.11 4.93
N ASN A 153 -7.94 7.36 5.20
CA ASN A 153 -7.46 8.14 6.34
C ASN A 153 -5.93 8.25 6.45
N CYS A 154 -5.19 8.21 5.34
CA CYS A 154 -3.76 8.44 5.34
C CYS A 154 -3.49 9.95 5.21
N ARG A 155 -2.81 10.56 6.20
CA ARG A 155 -2.65 12.02 6.36
C ARG A 155 -2.11 12.75 5.12
N GLU A 156 -1.28 12.09 4.31
CA GLU A 156 -0.69 12.65 3.09
C GLU A 156 -1.29 12.04 1.82
N LYS A 157 -1.10 10.74 1.59
CA LYS A 157 -1.45 10.11 0.32
C LYS A 157 -1.95 8.70 0.55
N GLY A 158 -2.98 8.26 -0.17
CA GLY A 158 -3.31 6.84 -0.19
C GLY A 158 -2.16 6.04 -0.81
N ILE A 159 -1.83 6.35 -2.06
CA ILE A 159 -0.74 5.73 -2.81
C ILE A 159 0.18 6.80 -3.41
N VAL A 160 1.49 6.60 -3.33
CA VAL A 160 2.48 7.34 -4.10
C VAL A 160 3.54 6.42 -4.69
N THR A 161 3.78 6.50 -6.00
CA THR A 161 4.84 5.71 -6.66
C THR A 161 5.80 6.62 -7.40
N LYS A 162 6.97 6.86 -6.84
CA LYS A 162 8.07 7.56 -7.51
C LYS A 162 8.90 6.54 -8.28
N GLY A 163 9.43 6.94 -9.43
CA GLY A 163 10.17 6.05 -10.31
C GLY A 163 9.44 5.81 -11.62
N ASP A 164 9.37 4.57 -12.10
CA ASP A 164 8.77 4.26 -13.41
C ASP A 164 8.31 2.79 -13.54
N GLN A 165 7.51 2.50 -14.55
CA GLN A 165 7.06 1.13 -14.90
C GLN A 165 6.20 0.46 -13.82
N HIS A 166 5.46 1.22 -13.02
CA HIS A 166 4.53 0.67 -12.04
C HIS A 166 3.21 0.25 -12.70
N ARG A 167 2.50 -0.65 -12.03
CA ARG A 167 1.14 -1.09 -12.37
C ARG A 167 0.25 -0.80 -11.18
N VAL A 168 -0.59 0.23 -11.26
CA VAL A 168 -1.44 0.70 -10.15
C VAL A 168 -2.90 0.53 -10.55
N TYR A 169 -3.52 -0.57 -10.11
CA TYR A 169 -4.82 -1.01 -10.62
C TYR A 169 -5.85 -1.28 -9.53
N HIS A 170 -7.14 -1.03 -9.78
CA HIS A 170 -8.20 -1.56 -8.89
C HIS A 170 -7.99 -1.22 -7.41
N ASN A 171 -7.40 -0.08 -7.04
CA ASN A 171 -7.29 0.32 -5.64
C ASN A 171 -8.48 1.21 -5.27
N SER A 172 -9.02 1.03 -4.07
CA SER A 172 -10.01 1.93 -3.47
C SER A 172 -9.29 2.88 -2.52
N CYS A 173 -9.14 4.14 -2.90
CA CYS A 173 -8.53 5.17 -2.08
C CYS A 173 -9.54 6.28 -1.79
N PHE A 174 -9.82 6.53 -0.52
CA PHE A 174 -10.82 7.52 -0.10
C PHE A 174 -10.47 8.16 1.24
N ASN A 175 -11.04 9.33 1.51
CA ASN A 175 -10.81 10.10 2.74
C ASN A 175 -9.32 10.36 3.07
N ASN A 176 -8.49 10.50 2.04
CA ASN A 176 -7.10 10.95 2.17
C ASN A 176 -7.07 12.48 1.98
N PRO A 177 -6.77 13.29 3.00
CA PRO A 177 -7.05 14.73 2.98
C PRO A 177 -6.25 15.53 1.94
N LYS A 178 -5.17 15.00 1.37
CA LYS A 178 -4.42 15.71 0.32
C LYS A 178 -4.55 15.05 -1.05
N ILE A 179 -4.20 13.78 -1.19
CA ILE A 179 -4.23 13.06 -2.47
C ILE A 179 -4.60 11.59 -2.24
N ASP A 180 -5.51 11.03 -3.03
CA ASP A 180 -5.75 9.59 -3.00
C ASP A 180 -4.61 8.82 -3.66
N ILE A 181 -4.33 9.09 -4.94
CA ILE A 181 -3.28 8.41 -5.70
C ILE A 181 -2.40 9.43 -6.45
N LEU A 182 -1.12 9.49 -6.07
CA LEU A 182 -0.11 10.34 -6.70
C LEU A 182 0.86 9.52 -7.55
N ILE A 183 0.89 9.84 -8.84
CA ILE A 183 1.80 9.25 -9.83
C ILE A 183 2.67 10.39 -10.39
N PRO A 184 3.66 10.88 -9.64
CA PRO A 184 4.36 12.12 -9.92
C PRO A 184 5.03 12.06 -11.29
N ARG A 185 5.01 13.20 -12.01
CA ARG A 185 5.57 13.32 -13.36
C ARG A 185 7.05 13.71 -13.39
N ASN A 186 7.53 14.36 -12.33
CA ASN A 186 8.89 14.89 -12.23
C ASN A 186 9.50 14.49 -10.88
N ARG A 187 10.82 14.37 -10.84
CA ARG A 187 11.55 14.26 -9.57
C ARG A 187 11.28 15.45 -8.66
N LEU A 188 11.43 15.24 -7.36
CA LEU A 188 11.40 16.32 -6.39
C LEU A 188 12.60 17.27 -6.57
N PRO A 189 12.47 18.57 -6.24
CA PRO A 189 13.60 19.50 -6.20
C PRO A 189 14.74 18.96 -5.33
N GLY A 190 15.99 19.21 -5.73
CA GLY A 190 17.16 18.78 -4.95
C GLY A 190 17.52 17.30 -5.06
N LYS A 191 16.87 16.53 -5.95
CA LYS A 191 17.14 15.09 -6.15
C LYS A 191 17.79 14.78 -7.52
N PRO A 192 19.01 15.28 -7.82
CA PRO A 192 19.59 15.19 -9.16
C PRO A 192 19.88 13.76 -9.63
N LYS A 193 20.02 12.81 -8.69
CA LYS A 193 20.25 11.38 -8.99
C LYS A 193 18.98 10.68 -9.49
N GLU A 194 17.79 11.22 -9.23
CA GLU A 194 16.52 10.65 -9.69
C GLU A 194 16.26 10.91 -11.18
N LEU A 195 15.39 10.06 -11.75
CA LEU A 195 14.85 10.26 -13.09
C LEU A 195 14.21 11.65 -13.19
N ALA A 196 14.67 12.46 -14.15
CA ALA A 196 14.10 13.79 -14.37
C ALA A 196 12.59 13.71 -14.67
N MET A 197 12.21 12.78 -15.56
CA MET A 197 10.82 12.42 -15.82
C MET A 197 10.48 11.11 -15.12
N GLN A 198 9.42 11.14 -14.33
CA GLN A 198 8.93 10.02 -13.54
C GLN A 198 7.67 9.43 -14.21
N ASN A 199 7.44 8.13 -14.03
CA ASN A 199 6.20 7.42 -14.38
C ASN A 199 5.77 7.49 -15.85
N ARG A 200 6.70 7.63 -16.80
CA ARG A 200 6.38 7.67 -18.23
C ARG A 200 5.82 6.34 -18.76
N ARG A 201 6.19 5.23 -18.13
CA ARG A 201 5.79 3.86 -18.50
C ARG A 201 4.95 3.20 -17.42
N THR A 202 4.50 3.96 -16.43
CA THR A 202 3.56 3.50 -15.41
C THR A 202 2.16 3.42 -16.00
N GLU A 203 1.42 2.39 -15.63
CA GLU A 203 0.03 2.16 -16.04
C GLU A 203 -0.90 2.30 -14.82
N VAL A 204 -1.98 3.07 -14.96
CA VAL A 204 -2.88 3.45 -13.86
C VAL A 204 -4.34 3.29 -14.30
N TYR A 205 -4.97 2.19 -13.91
CA TYR A 205 -6.29 1.81 -14.42
C TYR A 205 -7.24 1.38 -13.32
N ASN A 206 -8.53 1.59 -13.53
CA ASN A 206 -9.59 1.02 -12.71
C ASN A 206 -9.54 1.37 -11.21
N ASN A 207 -8.88 2.47 -10.82
CA ASN A 207 -8.83 2.85 -9.41
C ASN A 207 -10.09 3.64 -9.03
N LEU A 208 -10.66 3.30 -7.88
CA LEU A 208 -11.67 4.11 -7.21
C LEU A 208 -10.96 5.03 -6.21
N GLY A 209 -10.39 6.11 -6.72
CA GLY A 209 -9.70 7.17 -6.00
C GLY A 209 -9.24 8.24 -6.98
N ALA A 210 -9.12 9.50 -6.52
CA ALA A 210 -8.67 10.58 -7.38
C ALA A 210 -7.18 10.40 -7.75
N VAL A 211 -6.90 10.25 -9.05
CA VAL A 211 -5.53 10.08 -9.58
C VAL A 211 -4.98 11.40 -10.08
N THR A 212 -3.76 11.75 -9.68
CA THR A 212 -3.05 12.93 -10.19
C THR A 212 -1.58 12.67 -10.45
N GLY A 213 -0.99 13.39 -11.40
CA GLY A 213 0.45 13.45 -11.63
C GLY A 213 1.13 14.66 -11.00
N SER A 214 0.38 15.49 -10.28
CA SER A 214 0.88 16.72 -9.67
C SER A 214 0.84 16.65 -8.16
N TRP A 215 1.93 17.11 -7.53
CA TRP A 215 2.01 17.26 -6.10
C TRP A 215 0.97 18.24 -5.56
N PHE A 216 0.66 18.14 -4.27
CA PHE A 216 -0.39 18.93 -3.63
C PHE A 216 -0.13 20.44 -3.71
N TRP A 217 1.14 20.88 -3.64
CA TRP A 217 1.53 22.30 -3.73
C TRP A 217 1.60 22.85 -5.16
N GLU A 218 1.56 21.99 -6.19
CA GLU A 218 1.55 22.48 -7.58
C GLU A 218 0.23 23.19 -7.89
N LYS A 219 0.29 24.45 -8.33
CA LYS A 219 -0.91 25.24 -8.69
C LYS A 219 -1.73 24.58 -9.80
N ARG A 220 -1.07 24.10 -10.85
CA ARG A 220 -1.71 23.40 -11.97
C ARG A 220 -1.66 21.91 -11.74
N LYS A 221 -2.83 21.28 -11.56
CA LYS A 221 -2.94 19.82 -11.50
C LYS A 221 -2.92 19.24 -12.90
N LEU A 222 -2.03 18.28 -13.13
CA LEU A 222 -1.90 17.57 -14.39
C LEU A 222 -2.03 16.06 -14.14
N PRO A 223 -2.54 15.29 -15.11
CA PRO A 223 -2.66 13.85 -14.98
C PRO A 223 -1.28 13.17 -14.99
N PRO A 224 -1.16 11.87 -14.67
CA PRO A 224 0.08 11.10 -14.83
C PRO A 224 0.65 11.16 -16.26
N LEU A 225 1.98 11.01 -16.42
CA LEU A 225 2.60 10.92 -17.75
C LEU A 225 2.32 9.59 -18.45
N GLY A 226 2.32 8.50 -17.67
CA GLY A 226 2.03 7.16 -18.15
C GLY A 226 0.57 6.97 -18.52
N LYS A 227 0.23 5.78 -19.03
CA LYS A 227 -1.14 5.49 -19.46
C LYS A 227 -2.07 5.45 -18.27
N HIS A 228 -3.21 6.12 -18.39
CA HIS A 228 -4.22 6.13 -17.34
C HIS A 228 -5.62 6.24 -17.93
N SER A 229 -6.57 5.47 -17.41
CA SER A 229 -8.00 5.50 -17.79
C SER A 229 -8.84 4.81 -16.73
N ASN A 230 -10.17 4.99 -16.78
CA ASN A 230 -11.10 4.31 -15.87
C ASN A 230 -10.76 4.54 -14.39
N ASN A 231 -10.25 5.72 -14.03
CA ASN A 231 -10.06 6.09 -12.63
C ASN A 231 -11.17 7.07 -12.24
N GLN A 232 -11.80 6.86 -11.10
CA GLN A 232 -12.90 7.68 -10.61
C GLN A 232 -12.65 8.05 -9.15
N ALA A 233 -12.88 9.31 -8.77
CA ALA A 233 -12.82 9.70 -7.37
C ALA A 233 -13.82 8.88 -6.54
N ALA A 234 -13.38 8.38 -5.39
CA ALA A 234 -14.23 7.62 -4.50
C ALA A 234 -15.23 8.53 -3.78
N GLU A 235 -16.46 8.03 -3.61
CA GLU A 235 -17.45 8.68 -2.77
C GLU A 235 -18.02 7.64 -1.80
N ASN A 236 -18.21 8.02 -0.53
CA ASN A 236 -18.74 7.12 0.50
C ASN A 236 -20.08 6.48 0.09
N ARG A 237 -20.88 7.17 -0.72
CA ARG A 237 -22.16 6.66 -1.22
C ARG A 237 -22.03 5.41 -2.11
N PHE A 238 -20.86 5.19 -2.74
CA PHE A 238 -20.64 4.05 -3.63
C PHE A 238 -20.45 2.74 -2.88
N PHE A 239 -19.84 2.78 -1.69
CA PHE A 239 -19.61 1.60 -0.86
C PHE A 239 -20.89 1.15 -0.18
N ARG A 240 -21.02 -0.16 0.08
CA ARG A 240 -22.12 -0.75 0.85
C ARG A 240 -22.15 -0.16 2.25
N ASP A 241 -21.04 -0.26 2.98
CA ASP A 241 -20.91 0.31 4.31
C ASP A 241 -19.44 0.46 4.74
N VAL A 242 -18.92 1.69 4.71
CA VAL A 242 -17.55 1.97 5.16
C VAL A 242 -17.35 1.85 6.68
N VAL A 243 -18.43 1.96 7.46
CA VAL A 243 -18.36 1.92 8.94
C VAL A 243 -18.18 0.48 9.42
N THR A 244 -18.89 -0.47 8.81
CA THR A 244 -18.72 -1.90 9.08
C THR A 244 -17.66 -2.56 8.20
N GLN A 245 -16.89 -1.75 7.46
CA GLN A 245 -15.80 -2.17 6.56
C GLN A 245 -16.25 -3.09 5.43
N ASP A 246 -17.49 -2.96 4.96
CA ASP A 246 -17.95 -3.55 3.70
C ASP A 246 -17.67 -2.59 2.54
N PHE A 247 -16.46 -2.71 2.01
CA PHE A 247 -15.96 -1.89 0.90
C PHE A 247 -16.40 -2.38 -0.48
N ARG A 248 -17.29 -3.38 -0.57
CA ARG A 248 -17.93 -3.72 -1.84
C ARG A 248 -18.80 -2.56 -2.30
N LEU A 249 -19.02 -2.47 -3.60
CA LEU A 249 -19.89 -1.45 -4.17
C LEU A 249 -21.36 -1.79 -3.93
N LYS A 250 -22.19 -0.76 -3.77
CA LYS A 250 -23.65 -0.90 -3.83
C LYS A 250 -24.06 -1.32 -5.23
N PRO A 251 -25.12 -2.14 -5.36
CA PRO A 251 -25.68 -2.46 -6.67
C PRO A 251 -25.97 -1.19 -7.48
N ASN A 252 -25.64 -1.22 -8.76
CA ASN A 252 -25.82 -0.10 -9.71
C ASN A 252 -25.05 1.18 -9.38
N ALA A 253 -24.08 1.15 -8.45
CA ALA A 253 -23.19 2.28 -8.27
C ALA A 253 -22.40 2.53 -9.57
N PRO A 254 -22.14 3.79 -9.97
CA PRO A 254 -21.40 4.08 -11.20
C PRO A 254 -20.07 3.34 -11.41
N PRO A 255 -19.30 2.97 -10.37
CA PRO A 255 -18.06 2.22 -10.55
C PRO A 255 -18.24 0.72 -10.86
N VAL A 256 -19.47 0.19 -10.79
CA VAL A 256 -19.77 -1.22 -11.13
C VAL A 256 -19.67 -1.43 -12.64
N ASP A 257 -19.04 -2.54 -13.08
CA ASP A 257 -18.81 -2.90 -14.48
C ASP A 257 -18.05 -1.84 -15.32
N ALA A 258 -17.50 -0.79 -14.68
CA ALA A 258 -16.95 0.37 -15.38
C ALA A 258 -15.45 0.23 -15.71
N GLY A 259 -14.81 -0.84 -15.27
CA GLY A 259 -13.40 -1.11 -15.44
C GLY A 259 -13.05 -1.76 -16.77
N LYS A 260 -11.78 -1.64 -17.12
CA LYS A 260 -11.16 -2.35 -18.23
C LYS A 260 -10.64 -3.72 -17.77
N VAL A 261 -10.81 -4.76 -18.55
CA VAL A 261 -10.14 -6.05 -18.28
C VAL A 261 -8.61 -5.92 -18.39
N ILE A 262 -7.90 -6.33 -17.34
CA ILE A 262 -6.43 -6.35 -17.28
C ILE A 262 -5.97 -7.79 -17.19
N LYS A 263 -5.19 -8.23 -18.20
CA LYS A 263 -4.65 -9.59 -18.28
C LYS A 263 -3.85 -9.95 -17.02
N GLY A 264 -4.15 -11.11 -16.43
CA GLY A 264 -3.52 -11.59 -15.20
C GLY A 264 -3.95 -10.87 -13.92
N ILE A 265 -4.87 -9.91 -13.98
CA ILE A 265 -5.34 -9.14 -12.82
C ILE A 265 -6.86 -9.23 -12.66
N SER A 266 -7.63 -8.96 -13.71
CA SER A 266 -9.11 -8.86 -13.66
C SER A 266 -9.81 -9.57 -14.82
N GLU A 267 -9.18 -10.62 -15.38
CA GLU A 267 -9.82 -11.51 -16.37
C GLU A 267 -11.00 -12.27 -15.79
N LYS A 268 -10.94 -12.57 -14.48
CA LYS A 268 -12.07 -13.09 -13.71
C LYS A 268 -12.71 -11.92 -12.98
N HIS A 269 -13.92 -11.56 -13.40
CA HIS A 269 -14.76 -10.53 -12.80
C HIS A 269 -16.21 -11.00 -12.84
N GLN A 270 -17.09 -10.29 -12.14
CA GLN A 270 -18.53 -10.52 -12.19
C GLN A 270 -19.18 -9.46 -13.07
N GLY A 271 -20.35 -9.75 -13.63
CA GLY A 271 -21.02 -8.80 -14.52
C GLY A 271 -20.41 -8.73 -15.92
N THR A 272 -20.46 -7.53 -16.51
CA THR A 272 -20.04 -7.26 -17.90
C THR A 272 -18.62 -6.72 -18.02
N GLY A 273 -18.02 -6.28 -16.91
CA GLY A 273 -16.64 -5.82 -16.81
C GLY A 273 -16.19 -5.83 -15.36
N PRO A 274 -14.88 -5.68 -15.07
CA PRO A 274 -14.46 -5.57 -13.68
C PRO A 274 -14.89 -4.23 -13.09
N ASP A 275 -15.13 -4.19 -11.80
CA ASP A 275 -15.47 -2.97 -11.07
C ASP A 275 -14.25 -2.06 -10.90
N LEU A 276 -14.48 -0.76 -10.73
CA LEU A 276 -13.41 0.12 -10.24
C LEU A 276 -13.19 -0.11 -8.75
N GLY A 277 -11.93 -0.03 -8.32
CA GLY A 277 -11.56 -0.24 -6.94
C GLY A 277 -11.33 -1.70 -6.59
N ALA A 278 -11.21 -1.97 -5.30
CA ALA A 278 -10.61 -3.20 -4.78
C ALA A 278 -11.55 -4.39 -4.63
N HIS A 279 -12.85 -4.14 -4.65
CA HIS A 279 -13.86 -5.16 -4.44
C HIS A 279 -14.88 -5.11 -5.57
N GLU A 280 -15.10 -6.26 -6.19
CA GLU A 280 -16.28 -6.51 -7.02
C GLU A 280 -17.53 -6.48 -6.14
N ALA A 281 -18.59 -5.85 -6.63
CA ALA A 281 -19.83 -5.58 -5.90
C ALA A 281 -20.50 -6.85 -5.37
N ASP A 282 -20.44 -7.92 -6.16
CA ASP A 282 -21.13 -9.18 -5.95
C ASP A 282 -20.18 -10.34 -5.58
N ALA A 283 -18.89 -10.06 -5.41
CA ALA A 283 -17.94 -11.05 -4.91
C ALA A 283 -18.06 -11.31 -3.40
N SER A 284 -17.45 -12.43 -2.99
CA SER A 284 -17.22 -12.71 -1.57
C SER A 284 -16.46 -11.56 -0.93
N HIS A 285 -16.94 -11.09 0.21
CA HIS A 285 -16.27 -10.05 0.98
C HIS A 285 -15.01 -10.64 1.64
N TRP A 286 -13.88 -10.54 0.96
CA TRP A 286 -12.59 -10.86 1.56
C TRP A 286 -12.28 -9.81 2.63
N LYS A 287 -11.73 -10.27 3.75
CA LYS A 287 -11.20 -9.42 4.82
C LYS A 287 -9.69 -9.50 4.82
N ALA A 288 -9.05 -8.48 5.37
CA ALA A 288 -7.61 -8.44 5.57
C ALA A 288 -7.27 -8.62 7.05
N GLY A 289 -6.04 -9.06 7.30
CA GLY A 289 -5.46 -9.12 8.64
C GLY A 289 -5.38 -10.52 9.23
N TYR A 290 -5.02 -10.53 10.51
CA TYR A 290 -4.91 -11.68 11.37
C TYR A 290 -6.27 -12.32 11.64
N GLU A 291 -6.34 -13.64 11.55
CA GLU A 291 -7.50 -14.45 11.92
C GLU A 291 -7.15 -15.27 13.17
N VAL A 292 -8.07 -15.27 14.14
CA VAL A 292 -7.94 -16.13 15.32
C VAL A 292 -8.04 -17.59 14.84
N PRO A 293 -7.01 -18.42 15.11
CA PRO A 293 -7.03 -19.83 14.74
C PRO A 293 -8.13 -20.64 15.43
#